data_AF-A0A7X4ETL3-F1
#
_entry.id   AF-A0A7X4ETL3-F1
#
_cell.length_a   1.000
_cell.length_b   1.000
_cell.length_c   1.000
_cell.angle_alpha   90.00
_cell.angle_beta   90.00
_cell.angle_gamma   90.00
#
_symmetry.space_group_name_H-M   'P 1'
#
loop_
_entity.id
_entity.type
_entity.pdbx_description
1 polymer ?
#
loop_
_entity_poly.entity_id
_entity_poly.type
_entity_poly.pdbx_seq_one_letter_code
_entity_poly.pdbx_strand_id
1 'polypeptide(L)'
;MNGAKRRGNGARTSDRGSAMRRYVRLSGALGALAGAGLLAIVALISGGYFYVAPGLPQAEELRDIRVQIPLSIYSRDGRLISQFGERRTPGALED
;
A
#
# COMPACT_ATOMS: atom_id res chain seq x y z
N MET A 1 50.98 3.27 -69.21
CA MET A 1 51.17 4.10 -67.99
C MET A 1 49.85 4.10 -67.22
N ASN A 2 49.78 3.48 -66.03
CA ASN A 2 50.02 4.12 -64.71
C ASN A 2 48.82 5.01 -64.31
N GLY A 3 48.08 4.84 -63.21
CA GLY A 3 48.22 3.97 -62.05
C GLY A 3 47.16 4.34 -60.99
N ALA A 4 47.14 3.54 -59.93
CA ALA A 4 46.66 3.89 -58.59
C ALA A 4 45.15 4.11 -58.35
N LYS A 5 44.46 2.99 -58.15
CA LYS A 5 43.86 2.62 -56.85
C LYS A 5 43.94 3.72 -55.77
N ARG A 6 42.82 4.38 -55.45
CA ARG A 6 42.65 5.01 -54.12
C ARG A 6 41.34 4.57 -53.49
N ARG A 7 41.48 3.50 -52.70
CA ARG A 7 40.49 3.05 -51.71
C ARG A 7 40.41 4.11 -50.61
N GLY A 8 39.32 4.87 -50.56
CA GLY A 8 38.96 5.68 -49.41
C GLY A 8 38.17 4.85 -48.40
N ASN A 9 38.85 3.98 -47.65
CA ASN A 9 38.26 3.29 -46.51
C ASN A 9 38.30 4.25 -45.31
N GLY A 10 37.29 5.11 -45.21
CA GLY A 10 37.11 6.06 -44.12
C GLY A 10 36.71 5.35 -42.84
N ALA A 11 37.71 5.17 -41.97
CA ALA A 11 37.58 5.20 -40.51
C ALA A 11 36.34 4.50 -39.91
N ARG A 12 36.37 3.17 -39.84
CA ARG A 12 35.81 2.47 -38.68
C ARG A 12 36.70 2.82 -37.48
N THR A 13 36.45 3.97 -36.88
CA THR A 13 37.07 4.34 -35.61
C THR A 13 36.64 3.29 -34.59
N SER A 14 37.63 2.58 -34.05
CA SER A 14 37.40 1.60 -33.01
C SER A 14 36.99 2.36 -31.75
N ASP A 15 35.68 2.50 -31.53
CA ASP A 15 35.11 2.90 -30.24
C ASP A 15 35.33 1.77 -29.22
N ARG A 16 36.60 1.55 -28.86
CA ARG A 16 37.05 0.50 -27.92
C ARG A 16 37.01 0.95 -26.46
N GLY A 17 36.73 2.23 -26.19
CA GLY A 17 36.71 2.82 -24.85
C GLY A 17 35.32 3.05 -24.24
N SER A 18 34.25 3.07 -25.05
CA SER A 18 32.92 3.43 -24.54
C SER A 18 32.18 2.27 -23.85
N ALA A 19 32.51 1.02 -24.19
CA ALA A 19 31.84 -0.16 -23.63
C ALA A 19 32.02 -0.25 -22.11
N MET A 20 33.24 -0.04 -21.61
CA MET A 20 33.56 -0.09 -20.18
C MET A 20 32.81 0.99 -19.38
N ARG A 21 32.75 2.23 -19.90
CA ARG A 21 31.97 3.32 -19.30
C ARG A 21 30.46 3.04 -19.31
N ARG A 22 29.94 2.32 -20.31
CA ARG A 22 28.53 1.90 -20.34
C ARG A 22 28.24 0.86 -19.26
N TYR A 23 29.13 -0.11 -19.04
CA TYR A 23 28.96 -1.12 -17.99
C TYR A 23 28.93 -0.53 -16.58
N VAL A 24 29.86 0.37 -16.24
CA VAL A 24 29.90 1.01 -14.91
C VAL A 24 28.67 1.92 -14.68
N ARG A 25 28.17 2.56 -15.73
CA ARG A 25 26.92 3.35 -15.67
C ARG A 25 25.68 2.47 -15.55
N LEU A 26 25.65 1.33 -16.25
CA LEU A 26 24.56 0.35 -16.18
C LEU A 26 24.50 -0.30 -14.80
N SER A 27 25.63 -0.68 -14.21
CA SER A 27 25.68 -1.24 -12.87
C SER A 27 25.26 -0.22 -11.80
N GLY A 28 25.67 1.05 -11.94
CA GLY A 28 25.23 2.13 -11.06
C GLY A 28 23.72 2.43 -11.21
N ALA A 29 23.20 2.43 -12.43
CA ALA A 29 21.78 2.65 -12.70
C ALA A 29 20.89 1.52 -12.15
N LEU A 30 21.34 0.26 -12.24
CA LEU A 30 20.65 -0.89 -11.65
C LEU A 30 20.58 -0.79 -10.12
N GLY A 31 21.68 -0.42 -9.46
CA GLY A 31 21.70 -0.17 -8.02
C GLY A 31 20.79 0.98 -7.60
N ALA A 32 20.80 2.08 -8.35
CA ALA A 32 19.94 3.24 -8.10
C ALA A 32 18.45 2.92 -8.29
N LEU A 33 18.09 2.13 -9.31
CA LEU A 33 16.72 1.66 -9.55
C LEU A 33 16.24 0.73 -8.42
N ALA A 34 17.08 -0.19 -7.96
CA ALA A 34 16.76 -1.06 -6.83
C ALA A 34 16.54 -0.24 -5.54
N GLY A 35 17.41 0.74 -5.27
CA GLY A 35 17.25 1.64 -4.12
C GLY A 35 15.99 2.50 -4.21
N ALA A 36 15.70 3.09 -5.36
CA ALA A 36 14.49 3.88 -5.60
C ALA A 36 13.22 3.04 -5.47
N GLY A 37 13.24 1.80 -5.96
CA GLY A 37 12.13 0.85 -5.81
C GLY A 37 11.86 0.51 -4.35
N LEU A 38 12.90 0.24 -3.56
CA LEU A 38 12.75 -0.04 -2.13
C LEU A 38 12.17 1.18 -1.38
N LEU A 39 12.65 2.38 -1.68
CA LEU A 39 12.12 3.61 -1.09
C LEU A 39 10.65 3.85 -1.46
N ALA A 40 10.26 3.57 -2.70
CA ALA A 40 8.87 3.69 -3.15
C ALA A 40 7.94 2.71 -2.42
N ILE A 41 8.38 1.47 -2.18
CA ILE A 41 7.61 0.48 -1.42
C ILE A 41 7.39 0.94 0.02
N VAL A 42 8.43 1.43 0.70
CA VAL A 42 8.33 1.94 2.08
C VAL A 42 7.39 3.14 2.15
N ALA A 43 7.46 4.05 1.17
CA ALA A 43 6.58 5.22 1.08
C ALA A 43 5.11 4.82 0.88
N LEU A 44 4.83 3.82 0.03
CA LEU A 44 3.47 3.31 -0.18
C LEU A 44 2.88 2.67 1.07
N ILE A 45 3.66 1.83 1.77
CA ILE A 45 3.21 1.17 3.00
C ILE A 45 2.94 2.22 4.09
N SER A 46 3.88 3.15 4.28
CA SER A 46 3.75 4.21 5.28
C SER A 46 2.56 5.13 4.95
N GLY A 47 2.44 5.56 3.69
CA GLY A 47 1.33 6.40 3.24
C GLY A 47 -0.02 5.71 3.40
N GLY A 48 -0.11 4.42 3.03
CA GLY A 48 -1.31 3.62 3.25
C GLY A 48 -1.65 3.46 4.73
N TYR A 49 -0.67 3.20 5.59
CA TYR A 49 -0.87 3.12 7.03
C TYR A 49 -1.40 4.44 7.61
N PHE A 50 -0.77 5.57 7.30
CA PHE A 50 -1.21 6.89 7.78
C PHE A 50 -2.55 7.33 7.19
N TYR A 51 -2.94 6.82 6.01
CA TYR A 51 -4.23 7.11 5.41
C TYR A 51 -5.36 6.32 6.05
N VAL A 52 -5.12 5.04 6.38
CA VAL A 52 -6.15 4.16 6.96
C VAL A 52 -6.22 4.32 8.50
N ALA A 53 -5.10 4.63 9.16
CA ALA A 53 -5.03 4.84 10.62
C ALA A 53 -6.07 5.83 11.20
N PRO A 54 -6.32 7.02 10.61
CA PRO A 54 -7.30 7.97 11.15
C PRO A 54 -8.76 7.52 10.94
N GLY A 55 -9.02 6.52 10.09
CA GLY A 55 -10.36 5.97 9.83
C GLY A 55 -10.60 4.58 10.43
N LEU A 56 -9.59 3.98 11.06
CA LEU A 56 -9.74 2.76 11.84
C LEU A 56 -10.24 3.17 13.23
N PRO A 57 -11.53 2.93 13.56
CA PRO A 57 -11.97 3.07 14.94
C PRO A 57 -11.04 2.20 15.80
N GLN A 58 -10.51 2.79 16.86
CA GLN A 58 -9.68 2.07 17.83
C GLN A 58 -10.44 0.79 18.20
N ALA A 59 -9.77 -0.36 18.17
CA ALA A 59 -10.37 -1.66 18.45
C ALA A 59 -10.92 -1.78 19.90
N GLU A 60 -10.87 -0.70 20.66
CA GLU A 60 -11.49 -0.50 21.97
C GLU A 60 -13.01 -0.36 21.96
N GLU A 61 -13.67 -0.06 20.83
CA GLU A 61 -15.13 0.16 20.86
C GLU A 61 -15.98 -1.11 20.57
N LEU A 62 -15.36 -2.21 20.12
CA LEU A 62 -16.06 -3.45 19.78
C LEU A 62 -15.89 -4.59 20.80
N ARG A 63 -15.42 -4.29 22.02
CA ARG A 63 -15.21 -5.33 23.05
C ARG A 63 -15.99 -5.17 24.35
N ASP A 64 -16.91 -4.22 24.44
CA ASP A 64 -17.82 -4.18 25.58
C ASP A 64 -19.23 -3.69 25.23
N ILE A 65 -19.75 -4.11 24.07
CA ILE A 65 -21.21 -4.15 23.90
C ILE A 65 -21.69 -5.31 24.79
N ARG A 66 -21.85 -5.04 26.09
CA ARG A 66 -22.64 -5.90 26.96
C ARG A 66 -24.05 -5.90 26.40
N VAL A 67 -24.38 -6.94 25.64
CA VAL A 67 -25.73 -7.16 25.16
C VAL A 67 -26.61 -7.37 26.39
N GLN A 68 -27.19 -6.29 26.90
CA GLN A 68 -28.22 -6.34 27.92
C GLN A 68 -29.50 -6.79 27.23
N ILE A 69 -29.72 -8.11 27.21
CA ILE A 69 -30.99 -8.68 26.77
C ILE A 69 -31.97 -8.47 27.93
N PRO A 70 -33.06 -7.70 27.75
CA PRO A 70 -34.05 -7.52 28.81
C PRO A 70 -34.75 -8.86 29.06
N LEU A 71 -35.00 -9.15 30.33
CA LEU A 71 -35.80 -10.28 30.73
C LEU A 71 -37.26 -10.01 30.35
N SER A 72 -37.84 -10.84 29.48
CA SER A 72 -39.25 -10.76 29.09
C SER A 72 -40.07 -11.78 29.87
N ILE A 73 -41.10 -11.32 30.60
CA ILE A 73 -41.99 -12.17 31.38
C ILE A 73 -43.29 -12.36 30.61
N TYR A 74 -43.66 -13.61 30.36
CA TYR A 74 -44.89 -13.99 29.66
C TYR A 74 -45.88 -14.68 30.61
N SER A 75 -47.17 -14.46 30.37
CA SER A 75 -48.26 -15.20 30.98
C SER A 75 -48.37 -16.61 30.37
N ARG A 76 -49.09 -17.53 31.04
CA ARG A 76 -49.26 -18.92 30.58
C ARG A 76 -49.98 -19.02 29.23
N ASP A 77 -50.74 -17.99 28.85
CA ASP A 77 -51.38 -17.82 27.54
C ASP A 77 -50.47 -17.17 26.49
N GLY A 78 -49.19 -16.94 26.78
CA GLY A 78 -48.20 -16.39 25.85
C GLY A 78 -48.21 -14.87 25.73
N ARG A 79 -49.02 -14.15 26.51
CA ARG A 79 -49.05 -12.69 26.50
C ARG A 79 -47.88 -12.10 27.28
N LEU A 80 -47.21 -11.10 26.71
CA LEU A 80 -46.14 -10.37 27.39
C LEU A 80 -46.73 -9.57 28.57
N ILE A 81 -46.21 -9.82 29.79
CA ILE A 81 -46.62 -9.12 31.01
C ILE A 81 -45.71 -7.91 31.26
N SER A 82 -44.39 -8.09 31.15
CA SER A 82 -43.41 -7.04 31.42
C SER A 82 -42.04 -7.37 30.85
N GLN A 83 -41.20 -6.35 30.62
CA GLN A 83 -39.78 -6.49 30.30
C GLN A 83 -38.93 -5.75 31.33
N PHE A 84 -37.89 -6.40 31.85
CA PHE A 84 -36.97 -5.85 32.85
C PHE A 84 -35.53 -5.84 32.31
N GLY A 85 -34.93 -4.66 32.18
CA GLY A 85 -33.59 -4.45 31.66
C GLY A 85 -33.53 -3.18 30.83
N GLU A 86 -32.66 -2.25 31.18
CA GLU A 86 -32.61 -0.93 30.55
C GLU A 86 -31.84 -1.01 29.23
N ARG A 87 -32.51 -0.79 28.09
CA ARG A 87 -31.85 -0.73 26.79
C ARG A 87 -31.15 0.62 26.68
N ARG A 88 -29.83 0.65 26.78
CA ARG A 88 -29.05 1.81 26.33
C ARG A 88 -29.01 1.78 24.80
N THR A 89 -29.84 2.59 24.16
CA THR A 89 -29.72 2.88 22.73
C THR A 89 -28.38 3.61 22.54
N PRO A 90 -27.45 3.11 21.71
CA PRO A 90 -26.26 3.89 21.38
C PRO A 90 -26.73 5.21 20.75
N GLY A 91 -26.19 6.32 21.26
CA GLY A 91 -26.50 7.66 20.76
C GLY A 91 -26.26 7.73 19.26
N ALA A 92 -27.12 8.48 18.57
CA ALA A 92 -26.97 8.72 17.15
C ALA A 92 -25.55 9.22 16.86
N LEU A 93 -24.92 8.58 15.88
CA LEU A 93 -23.66 9.05 15.31
C LEU A 93 -23.93 10.45 14.72
N GLU A 94 -23.25 11.46 15.23
CA GLU A 94 -23.19 12.79 14.62
C GLU A 94 -22.41 12.67 13.29
N ASP A 95 -22.89 13.35 12.24
CA ASP A 95 -22.45 13.27 10.83
C ASP A 95 -20.94 13.42 10.60
#